data_AF-A0A4S4KT79-F1
#
_entry.id   AF-A0A4S4KT79-F1
#
_cell.length_a   1.000
_cell.length_b   1.000
_cell.length_c   1.000
_cell.angle_alpha   90.00
_cell.angle_beta   90.00
_cell.angle_gamma   90.00
#
_symmetry.space_group_name_H-M   'P 1'
#
loop_
_entity.id
_entity.type
_entity.pdbx_description
1 polymer ?
#
loop_
_entity_poly.entity_id
_entity_poly.type
_entity_poly.pdbx_seq_one_letter_code
_entity_poly.pdbx_strand_id
1 'polypeptide(L)'
;MLEKSYRLATTSYREVLRKKRVLTLNGDLRPIAAPHLTTILELLLNYLVSLSLSHASAPVEELAAALEDDHDIKRDISRQVMTWFGEVKNGRWQLDVNATIKEVGLGILRTYKDDPIAEDEFLQKWRSTVGDTFESIVDLKLLSGNYLTSPSPFTNPPVLMLAYFPASALPPDPGARFADLFLTRSRWKADDITPFLADIVVDNKERDKLLLKFARAITDSEGVWYTARAKYNG
;
A
#
# COMPACT_ATOMS: atom_id res chain seq x y z
N MET A 1 -25.70 11.97 -25.47
CA MET A 1 -24.38 12.55 -25.12
C MET A 1 -24.29 12.87 -23.63
N LEU A 2 -25.31 13.52 -23.04
CA LEU A 2 -25.41 13.82 -21.59
C LEU A 2 -25.37 12.58 -20.68
N GLU A 3 -26.07 11.50 -21.04
CA GLU A 3 -26.11 10.28 -20.22
C GLU A 3 -24.77 9.54 -20.15
N LYS A 4 -23.98 9.60 -21.24
CA LYS A 4 -22.64 9.02 -21.31
C LYS A 4 -21.64 9.84 -20.50
N SER A 5 -21.77 11.18 -20.53
CA SER A 5 -20.96 12.11 -19.73
C SER A 5 -21.26 12.00 -18.23
N TYR A 6 -22.53 11.87 -17.84
CA TYR A 6 -22.92 11.66 -16.43
C TYR A 6 -22.43 10.30 -15.88
N ARG A 7 -22.51 9.22 -16.68
CA ARG A 7 -21.97 7.91 -16.32
C ARG A 7 -20.44 7.93 -16.17
N LEU A 8 -19.71 8.63 -17.03
CA LEU A 8 -18.26 8.77 -16.92
C LEU A 8 -17.84 9.54 -15.66
N ALA A 9 -18.56 10.62 -15.31
CA ALA A 9 -18.30 11.40 -14.09
C ALA A 9 -18.57 10.59 -12.81
N THR A 10 -19.64 9.79 -12.78
CA THR A 10 -19.98 8.94 -11.63
C THR A 10 -19.05 7.73 -11.48
N THR A 11 -18.57 7.14 -12.57
CA THR A 11 -17.55 6.09 -12.54
C THR A 11 -16.23 6.64 -11.96
N SER A 12 -15.77 7.80 -12.44
CA SER A 12 -14.55 8.44 -11.93
C SER A 12 -14.66 8.76 -10.43
N TYR A 13 -15.81 9.25 -9.97
CA TYR A 13 -16.06 9.53 -8.56
C TYR A 13 -15.99 8.28 -7.68
N ARG A 14 -16.66 7.18 -8.08
CA ARG A 14 -16.61 5.91 -7.33
C ARG A 14 -15.21 5.33 -7.27
N GLU A 15 -14.44 5.44 -8.35
CA GLU A 15 -13.03 5.02 -8.37
C GLU A 15 -12.17 5.83 -7.41
N VAL A 16 -12.38 7.16 -7.33
CA VAL A 16 -11.68 8.02 -6.37
C VAL A 16 -12.01 7.64 -4.94
N LEU A 17 -13.29 7.41 -4.61
CA LEU A 17 -13.69 6.98 -3.26
C LEU A 17 -13.12 5.61 -2.89
N ARG A 18 -13.15 4.66 -3.83
CA ARG A 18 -12.52 3.34 -3.67
C ARG A 18 -11.02 3.45 -3.41
N LYS A 19 -10.31 4.28 -4.17
CA LYS A 19 -8.87 4.53 -3.98
C LYS A 19 -8.57 5.18 -2.63
N LYS A 20 -9.44 6.09 -2.18
CA LYS A 20 -9.32 6.77 -0.88
C LYS A 20 -9.89 5.99 0.31
N ARG A 21 -10.38 4.75 0.10
CA ARG A 21 -11.01 3.91 1.14
C ARG A 21 -12.13 4.63 1.90
N VAL A 22 -13.00 5.32 1.15
CA VAL A 22 -14.14 6.07 1.70
C VAL A 22 -15.41 5.25 1.59
N LEU A 23 -16.04 4.96 2.72
CA LEU A 23 -17.35 4.32 2.82
C LEU A 23 -18.46 5.30 2.43
N THR A 24 -19.51 4.78 1.80
CA THR A 24 -20.78 5.48 1.62
C THR A 24 -21.82 4.83 2.53
N LEU A 25 -22.23 5.51 3.61
CA LEU A 25 -23.16 4.99 4.62
C LEU A 25 -24.35 5.94 4.73
N ASN A 26 -25.55 5.47 4.40
CA ASN A 26 -26.79 6.27 4.46
C ASN A 26 -26.72 7.62 3.71
N GLY A 27 -25.95 7.69 2.63
CA GLY A 27 -25.73 8.93 1.87
C GLY A 27 -24.55 9.79 2.35
N ASP A 28 -23.96 9.47 3.50
CA ASP A 28 -22.76 10.14 4.02
C ASP A 28 -21.47 9.45 3.56
N LEU A 29 -20.42 10.25 3.34
CA LEU A 29 -19.07 9.76 3.08
C LEU A 29 -18.29 9.67 4.38
N ARG A 30 -17.74 8.50 4.70
CA ARG A 30 -16.93 8.30 5.90
C ARG A 30 -15.61 7.62 5.57
N PRO A 31 -14.45 8.20 5.91
CA PRO A 31 -13.19 7.48 5.81
C PRO A 31 -13.18 6.33 6.81
N ILE A 32 -12.64 5.18 6.39
CA ILE A 32 -12.35 4.09 7.33
C ILE A 32 -10.99 4.33 7.99
N ALA A 33 -10.88 4.06 9.29
CA ALA A 33 -9.60 4.09 9.97
C ALA A 33 -8.73 2.92 9.47
N ALA A 34 -7.45 3.18 9.20
CA ALA A 34 -6.53 2.16 8.68
C ALA A 34 -6.48 0.88 9.56
N PRO A 35 -6.41 0.95 10.91
CA PRO A 35 -6.44 -0.24 11.75
C PRO A 35 -7.72 -1.06 11.57
N HIS A 36 -8.87 -0.40 11.49
CA HIS A 36 -10.15 -1.08 11.30
C HIS A 36 -10.26 -1.75 9.92
N LEU A 37 -9.75 -1.09 8.87
CA LEU A 37 -9.66 -1.70 7.55
C LEU A 37 -8.78 -2.96 7.58
N THR A 38 -7.61 -2.88 8.21
CA THR A 38 -6.71 -4.03 8.35
C THR A 38 -7.38 -5.19 9.07
N THR A 39 -8.07 -4.94 10.18
CA THR A 39 -8.86 -5.97 10.89
C THR A 39 -9.90 -6.62 9.99
N ILE A 40 -10.66 -5.84 9.21
CA ILE A 40 -11.66 -6.41 8.28
C ILE A 40 -11.01 -7.35 7.26
N LEU A 41 -9.86 -6.96 6.69
CA LEU A 41 -9.17 -7.78 5.70
C LEU A 41 -8.60 -9.06 6.30
N GLU A 42 -8.01 -8.98 7.49
CA GLU A 42 -7.54 -10.16 8.24
C GLU A 42 -8.67 -11.15 8.49
N LEU A 43 -9.82 -10.66 8.97
CA LEU A 43 -11.01 -11.48 9.20
C LEU A 43 -11.51 -12.12 7.90
N LEU A 44 -11.58 -11.36 6.79
CA LEU A 44 -11.98 -11.92 5.50
C LEU A 44 -11.05 -13.04 5.04
N LEU A 45 -9.73 -12.90 5.16
CA LEU A 45 -8.78 -13.96 4.83
C LEU A 45 -8.97 -15.19 5.73
N ASN A 46 -9.17 -14.99 7.03
CA ASN A 46 -9.43 -16.06 7.98
C ASN A 46 -10.74 -16.81 7.70
N TYR A 47 -11.81 -16.11 7.32
CA TYR A 47 -13.08 -16.76 6.95
C TYR A 47 -12.99 -17.53 5.64
N LEU A 48 -12.22 -17.04 4.65
CA LEU A 48 -11.98 -17.81 3.43
C LEU A 48 -11.35 -19.17 3.76
N VAL A 49 -10.40 -19.20 4.68
CA VAL A 49 -9.72 -20.45 5.09
C VAL A 49 -10.62 -21.31 5.96
N SER A 50 -11.19 -20.76 7.04
CA SER A 50 -11.98 -21.53 8.01
C SER A 50 -13.26 -22.12 7.43
N LEU A 51 -13.92 -21.40 6.52
CA LEU A 51 -15.11 -21.88 5.81
C LEU A 51 -14.75 -22.66 4.53
N SER A 52 -13.45 -22.87 4.26
CA SER A 52 -12.95 -23.56 3.06
C SER A 52 -13.50 -22.96 1.74
N LEU A 53 -13.63 -21.63 1.69
CA LEU A 53 -14.16 -20.90 0.55
C LEU A 53 -13.04 -20.55 -0.44
N SER A 54 -13.34 -20.69 -1.74
CA SER A 54 -12.40 -20.29 -2.78
C SER A 54 -12.29 -18.77 -2.85
N HIS A 55 -11.07 -18.25 -2.69
CA HIS A 55 -10.76 -16.82 -2.89
C HIS A 55 -11.04 -16.32 -4.31
N ALA A 56 -11.16 -17.22 -5.30
CA ALA A 56 -11.53 -16.88 -6.67
C ALA A 56 -13.05 -16.65 -6.84
N SER A 57 -13.87 -17.14 -5.91
CA SER A 57 -15.33 -17.04 -5.98
C SER A 57 -15.96 -17.35 -4.62
N ALA A 58 -15.87 -16.43 -3.67
CA ALA A 58 -16.43 -16.58 -2.33
C ALA A 58 -17.86 -16.00 -2.24
N PRO A 59 -18.80 -16.62 -1.53
CA PRO A 59 -20.13 -16.06 -1.29
C PRO A 59 -20.06 -14.80 -0.42
N VAL A 60 -20.49 -13.66 -0.97
CA VAL A 60 -20.44 -12.36 -0.29
C VAL A 60 -21.30 -12.33 0.97
N GLU A 61 -22.51 -12.88 0.90
CA GLU A 61 -23.45 -12.84 2.02
C GLU A 61 -23.00 -13.70 3.20
N GLU A 62 -22.33 -14.83 2.93
CA GLU A 62 -21.79 -15.69 3.97
C GLU A 62 -20.63 -15.01 4.71
N LEU A 63 -19.69 -14.41 3.97
CA LEU A 63 -18.61 -13.62 4.56
C LEU A 63 -19.15 -12.40 5.32
N ALA A 64 -20.08 -11.65 4.74
CA ALA A 64 -20.64 -10.46 5.37
C ALA A 64 -21.45 -10.81 6.63
N ALA A 65 -22.18 -11.93 6.64
CA ALA A 65 -22.89 -12.42 7.82
C ALA A 65 -21.91 -12.85 8.91
N ALA A 66 -20.87 -13.62 8.59
CA ALA A 66 -19.87 -14.04 9.57
C ALA A 66 -19.17 -12.84 10.24
N LEU A 67 -18.80 -11.82 9.46
CA LEU A 67 -18.21 -10.57 10.00
C LEU A 67 -19.19 -9.77 10.89
N GLU A 68 -20.49 -9.82 10.59
CA GLU A 68 -21.51 -9.15 11.41
C GLU A 68 -21.76 -9.91 12.71
N ASP A 69 -21.97 -11.23 12.62
CA ASP A 69 -22.36 -12.09 13.73
C ASP A 69 -21.23 -12.23 14.78
N ASP A 70 -19.97 -12.35 14.33
CA ASP A 70 -18.83 -12.59 15.22
C ASP A 70 -18.10 -11.31 15.66
N HIS A 71 -18.21 -10.22 14.88
CA HIS A 71 -17.39 -9.01 15.07
C HIS A 71 -18.16 -7.68 15.03
N ASP A 72 -19.50 -7.69 14.93
CA ASP A 72 -20.35 -6.48 14.86
C ASP A 72 -19.99 -5.56 13.67
N ILE A 73 -19.43 -6.13 12.60
CA ILE A 73 -19.07 -5.40 11.39
C ILE A 73 -20.25 -5.44 10.43
N LYS A 74 -21.02 -4.36 10.37
CA LYS A 74 -22.21 -4.22 9.52
C LYS A 74 -21.96 -4.71 8.09
N ARG A 75 -22.90 -5.50 7.56
CA ARG A 75 -22.80 -6.10 6.20
C ARG A 75 -22.51 -5.08 5.10
N ASP A 76 -23.07 -3.87 5.18
CA ASP A 76 -22.83 -2.85 4.16
C ASP A 76 -21.38 -2.33 4.15
N ILE A 77 -20.68 -2.40 5.28
CA ILE A 77 -19.26 -2.05 5.39
C ILE A 77 -18.43 -3.17 4.76
N SER A 78 -18.65 -4.43 5.17
CA SER A 78 -17.88 -5.58 4.67
C SER A 78 -18.09 -5.78 3.16
N ARG A 79 -19.32 -5.63 2.65
CA ARG A 79 -19.60 -5.61 1.20
C ARG A 79 -18.82 -4.52 0.47
N GLN A 80 -18.81 -3.28 0.97
CA GLN A 80 -18.05 -2.19 0.36
C GLN A 80 -16.54 -2.48 0.37
N VAL A 81 -16.00 -2.98 1.47
CA VAL A 81 -14.58 -3.35 1.57
C VAL A 81 -14.23 -4.44 0.57
N MET A 82 -15.06 -5.48 0.41
CA MET A 82 -14.86 -6.51 -0.63
C MET A 82 -14.77 -5.90 -2.04
N THR A 83 -15.59 -4.89 -2.36
CA THR A 83 -15.49 -4.19 -3.66
C THR A 83 -14.20 -3.40 -3.84
N TRP A 84 -13.51 -3.04 -2.75
CA TRP A 84 -12.24 -2.35 -2.84
C TRP A 84 -11.08 -3.28 -3.17
N PHE A 85 -11.19 -4.53 -2.72
CA PHE A 85 -10.14 -5.56 -2.72
C PHE A 85 -10.49 -6.77 -3.60
N GLY A 86 -11.28 -6.53 -4.64
CA GLY A 86 -11.63 -7.56 -5.60
C GLY A 86 -12.75 -7.11 -6.50
N GLU A 87 -13.40 -8.09 -7.11
CA GLU A 87 -14.58 -7.91 -7.92
C GLU A 87 -15.77 -8.64 -7.30
N VAL A 88 -16.90 -7.96 -7.18
CA VAL A 88 -18.16 -8.55 -6.72
C VAL A 88 -19.12 -8.65 -7.89
N LYS A 89 -19.49 -9.88 -8.26
CA LYS A 89 -20.42 -10.20 -9.35
C LYS A 89 -21.40 -11.29 -8.90
N ASN A 90 -22.69 -11.08 -9.11
CA ASN A 90 -23.74 -12.06 -8.80
C ASN A 90 -23.66 -12.64 -7.37
N GLY A 91 -23.37 -11.79 -6.37
CA GLY A 91 -23.22 -12.21 -4.97
C GLY A 91 -21.94 -13.02 -4.68
N ARG A 92 -21.01 -13.09 -5.63
CA ARG A 92 -19.71 -13.78 -5.50
C ARG A 92 -18.58 -12.76 -5.53
N TRP A 93 -17.60 -12.95 -4.66
CA TRP A 93 -16.41 -12.12 -4.56
C TRP A 93 -15.20 -12.88 -5.11
N GLN A 94 -14.54 -12.28 -6.09
CA GLN A 94 -13.22 -12.67 -6.53
C GLN A 94 -12.20 -11.74 -5.89
N LEU A 95 -11.40 -12.28 -4.98
CA LEU A 95 -10.37 -11.56 -4.23
C LEU A 95 -9.26 -11.08 -5.17
N ASP A 96 -8.88 -9.80 -5.08
CA ASP A 96 -7.59 -9.32 -5.55
C ASP A 96 -6.57 -9.62 -4.46
N VAL A 97 -5.92 -10.78 -4.59
CA VAL A 97 -4.98 -11.31 -3.59
C VAL A 97 -3.86 -10.30 -3.34
N ASN A 98 -3.17 -9.83 -4.39
CA ASN A 98 -2.04 -8.92 -4.25
C ASN A 98 -2.44 -7.60 -3.58
N ALA A 99 -3.57 -7.00 -3.96
CA ALA A 99 -4.04 -5.76 -3.34
C ALA A 99 -4.39 -5.95 -1.86
N THR A 100 -4.97 -7.10 -1.52
CA THR A 100 -5.38 -7.41 -0.14
C THR A 100 -4.17 -7.66 0.75
N ILE A 101 -3.27 -8.54 0.31
CA ILE A 101 -2.04 -8.86 1.03
C ILE A 101 -1.19 -7.60 1.23
N LYS A 102 -1.08 -6.75 0.19
CA LYS A 102 -0.44 -5.44 0.29
C LYS A 102 -1.07 -4.56 1.38
N GLU A 103 -2.39 -4.41 1.43
CA GLU A 103 -3.03 -3.54 2.41
C GLU A 103 -2.90 -4.07 3.85
N VAL A 104 -2.93 -5.39 4.04
CA VAL A 104 -2.61 -6.01 5.34
C VAL A 104 -1.18 -5.66 5.75
N GLY A 105 -0.21 -5.83 4.85
CA GLY A 105 1.19 -5.47 5.09
C GLY A 105 1.39 -3.98 5.42
N LEU A 106 0.70 -3.09 4.70
CA LEU A 106 0.69 -1.66 5.03
C LEU A 106 0.04 -1.38 6.38
N GLY A 107 -1.03 -2.10 6.73
CA GLY A 107 -1.67 -2.05 8.04
C GLY A 107 -0.71 -2.32 9.18
N ILE A 108 0.06 -3.41 9.06
CA ILE A 108 1.11 -3.78 10.02
C ILE A 108 2.21 -2.72 10.03
N LEU A 109 2.74 -2.32 8.87
CA LEU A 109 3.86 -1.38 8.79
C LEU A 109 3.51 -0.01 9.39
N ARG A 110 2.26 0.46 9.25
CA ARG A 110 1.78 1.71 9.84
C ARG A 110 1.84 1.72 11.37
N THR A 111 1.83 0.55 12.05
CA THR A 111 1.99 0.50 13.50
C THR A 111 3.42 0.80 13.95
N TYR A 112 4.37 0.75 13.01
CA TYR A 112 5.81 1.02 13.20
C TYR A 112 6.22 2.35 12.56
N LYS A 113 5.30 3.33 12.56
CA LYS A 113 5.56 4.65 11.97
C LYS A 113 6.61 5.46 12.74
N ASP A 114 6.64 5.29 14.06
CA ASP A 114 7.53 6.04 14.96
C ASP A 114 8.76 5.19 15.31
N ASP A 115 8.59 3.86 15.37
CA ASP A 115 9.63 2.90 15.75
C ASP A 115 9.84 1.86 14.63
N PRO A 116 10.98 1.88 13.90
CA PRO A 116 11.29 0.90 12.87
C PRO A 116 11.32 -0.54 13.40
N ILE A 117 10.94 -1.50 12.55
CA ILE A 117 10.91 -2.94 12.85
C ILE A 117 11.99 -3.70 12.06
N ALA A 118 12.53 -4.77 12.62
CA ALA A 118 13.42 -5.67 11.87
C ALA A 118 12.69 -6.31 10.68
N GLU A 119 13.35 -6.40 9.52
CA GLU A 119 12.75 -6.89 8.28
C GLU A 119 12.19 -8.31 8.43
N ASP A 120 12.95 -9.21 9.04
CA ASP A 120 12.54 -10.61 9.25
C ASP A 120 11.34 -10.71 10.21
N GLU A 121 11.33 -9.90 11.27
CA GLU A 121 10.22 -9.83 12.23
C GLU A 121 8.94 -9.33 11.55
N PHE A 122 9.06 -8.29 10.72
CA PHE A 122 7.96 -7.76 9.94
C PHE A 122 7.40 -8.81 8.97
N LEU A 123 8.28 -9.48 8.21
CA LEU A 123 7.88 -10.52 7.27
C LEU A 123 7.23 -11.71 7.95
N GLN A 124 7.74 -12.15 9.10
CA GLN A 124 7.13 -13.21 9.90
C GLN A 124 5.73 -12.82 10.36
N LYS A 125 5.58 -11.61 10.92
CA LYS A 125 4.29 -11.09 11.37
C LYS A 125 3.31 -11.03 10.19
N TRP A 126 3.73 -10.49 9.05
CA TRP A 126 2.88 -10.37 7.88
C TRP A 126 2.44 -11.73 7.32
N ARG A 127 3.34 -12.72 7.21
CA ARG A 127 2.98 -14.10 6.81
C ARG A 127 1.98 -14.73 7.78
N SER A 128 2.24 -14.61 9.08
CA SER A 128 1.33 -15.13 10.11
C SER A 128 -0.05 -14.47 10.04
N THR A 129 -0.12 -13.17 9.77
CA THR A 129 -1.38 -12.42 9.71
C THR A 129 -2.22 -12.80 8.49
N VAL A 130 -1.60 -13.09 7.34
CA VAL A 130 -2.35 -13.49 6.13
C VAL A 130 -2.67 -14.98 6.09
N GLY A 131 -1.99 -15.79 6.91
CA GLY A 131 -2.19 -17.22 7.05
C GLY A 131 -1.54 -18.07 5.95
N ASP A 132 -1.42 -19.37 6.21
CA ASP A 132 -0.70 -20.35 5.38
C ASP A 132 -1.15 -20.39 3.91
N THR A 133 -2.41 -20.07 3.65
CA THR A 133 -2.95 -20.04 2.28
C THR A 133 -2.31 -18.94 1.43
N PHE A 134 -1.91 -17.83 2.05
CA PHE A 134 -1.44 -16.62 1.36
C PHE A 134 0.00 -16.22 1.70
N GLU A 135 0.67 -16.89 2.64
CA GLU A 135 2.03 -16.54 3.06
C GLU A 135 3.05 -16.53 1.91
N SER A 136 2.85 -17.36 0.89
CA SER A 136 3.71 -17.43 -0.30
C SER A 136 3.64 -16.19 -1.19
N ILE A 137 2.60 -15.37 -1.03
CA ILE A 137 2.39 -14.11 -1.76
C ILE A 137 3.09 -12.95 -1.05
N VAL A 138 3.49 -13.12 0.22
CA VAL A 138 4.14 -12.05 0.99
C VAL A 138 5.53 -11.73 0.41
N ASP A 139 5.63 -10.54 -0.17
CA ASP A 139 6.86 -9.98 -0.72
C ASP A 139 6.92 -8.48 -0.38
N LEU A 140 8.07 -8.01 0.13
CA LEU A 140 8.32 -6.59 0.40
C LEU A 140 8.08 -5.69 -0.82
N LYS A 141 8.27 -6.22 -2.03
CA LYS A 141 8.00 -5.48 -3.28
C LYS A 141 6.55 -5.04 -3.41
N LEU A 142 5.60 -5.72 -2.76
CA LEU A 142 4.20 -5.26 -2.72
C LEU A 142 4.06 -3.91 -1.98
N LEU A 143 4.98 -3.62 -1.05
CA LEU A 143 5.01 -2.40 -0.25
C LEU A 143 5.95 -1.32 -0.81
N SER A 144 6.59 -1.54 -1.96
CA SER A 144 7.52 -0.55 -2.54
C SER A 144 6.91 0.85 -2.58
N GLY A 145 7.72 1.84 -2.18
CA GLY A 145 7.29 3.23 -2.03
C GLY A 145 6.56 3.52 -0.71
N ASN A 146 6.55 2.57 0.24
CA ASN A 146 5.96 2.78 1.57
C ASN A 146 6.91 2.53 2.73
N TYR A 147 8.17 2.19 2.45
CA TYR A 147 9.16 1.92 3.48
C TYR A 147 10.56 2.32 3.05
N LEU A 148 11.42 2.54 4.04
CA LEU A 148 12.87 2.64 3.88
C LEU A 148 13.55 1.49 4.61
N THR A 149 14.56 0.91 3.98
CA THR A 149 15.42 -0.11 4.60
C THR A 149 16.75 0.50 5.01
N SER A 150 17.20 0.27 6.23
CA SER A 150 18.53 0.66 6.72
C SER A 150 19.09 -0.37 7.69
N PRO A 151 20.39 -0.67 7.67
CA PRO A 151 21.00 -1.55 8.68
C PRO A 151 20.96 -0.89 10.06
N SER A 152 20.61 -1.66 11.08
CA SER A 152 20.69 -1.24 12.48
C SER A 152 22.16 -1.06 12.86
N PRO A 153 22.55 0.10 13.42
CA PRO A 153 23.92 0.31 13.88
C PRO A 153 24.19 -0.38 15.23
N PHE A 154 23.15 -0.92 15.88
CA PHE A 154 23.23 -1.46 17.25
C PHE A 154 23.32 -2.98 17.32
N THR A 155 23.27 -3.68 16.18
CA THR A 155 23.33 -5.15 16.12
C THR A 155 24.56 -5.62 15.34
N ASN A 156 25.17 -6.73 15.77
CA ASN A 156 26.24 -7.39 15.04
C ASN A 156 25.93 -8.90 14.91
N PRO A 157 25.63 -9.43 13.70
CA PRO A 157 25.66 -8.75 12.41
C PRO A 157 24.56 -7.66 12.25
N PRO A 158 24.72 -6.70 11.31
CA PRO A 158 23.71 -5.69 11.05
C PRO A 158 22.38 -6.32 10.63
N VAL A 159 21.29 -5.96 11.30
CA VAL A 159 19.92 -6.36 10.95
C VAL A 159 19.28 -5.26 10.11
N LEU A 160 18.62 -5.60 9.02
CA LEU A 160 17.88 -4.62 8.22
C LEU A 160 16.62 -4.18 8.97
N MET A 161 16.44 -2.87 9.12
CA MET A 161 15.28 -2.24 9.74
C MET A 161 14.41 -1.59 8.66
N LEU A 162 13.10 -1.76 8.80
CA LEU A 162 12.07 -1.15 7.97
C LEU A 162 11.43 0.03 8.71
N ALA A 163 11.56 1.23 8.15
CA ALA A 163 10.87 2.42 8.62
C ALA A 163 9.70 2.75 7.68
N TYR A 164 8.51 3.01 8.23
CA TYR A 164 7.36 3.44 7.42
C TYR A 164 7.62 4.81 6.81
N PHE A 165 7.56 4.90 5.48
CA PHE A 165 7.80 6.13 4.75
C PHE A 165 6.97 6.08 3.44
N PRO A 166 5.73 6.57 3.46
CA PRO A 166 4.84 6.50 2.31
C PRO A 166 5.11 7.61 1.29
N ALA A 167 5.27 7.23 0.02
CA ALA A 167 5.36 8.18 -1.10
C ALA A 167 4.16 9.13 -1.19
N SER A 168 2.98 8.67 -0.73
CA SER A 168 1.76 9.49 -0.70
C SER A 168 1.81 10.64 0.32
N ALA A 169 2.76 10.64 1.27
CA ALA A 169 2.99 11.75 2.18
C ALA A 169 4.01 12.77 1.62
N LEU A 170 4.67 12.46 0.50
CA LEU A 170 5.62 13.36 -0.14
C LEU A 170 4.91 14.47 -0.93
N PRO A 171 5.52 15.66 -1.07
CA PRO A 171 4.99 16.74 -1.89
C PRO A 171 4.70 16.29 -3.33
N PRO A 172 3.60 16.73 -3.96
CA PRO A 172 3.35 16.44 -5.38
C PRO A 172 4.26 17.25 -6.31
N ASP A 173 4.79 18.39 -5.85
CA ASP A 173 5.79 19.14 -6.61
C ASP A 173 7.13 18.36 -6.66
N PRO A 174 7.69 18.11 -7.86
CA PRO A 174 8.93 17.36 -7.98
C PRO A 174 10.09 17.98 -7.20
N GLY A 175 10.27 19.31 -7.24
CA GLY A 175 11.40 19.96 -6.58
C GLY A 175 11.36 19.75 -5.06
N ALA A 176 10.23 20.03 -4.44
CA ALA A 176 10.01 19.80 -3.01
C ALA A 176 10.14 18.31 -2.64
N ARG A 177 9.62 17.40 -3.47
CA ARG A 177 9.75 15.96 -3.25
C ARG A 177 11.20 15.48 -3.22
N PHE A 178 12.00 15.91 -4.19
CA PHE A 178 13.43 15.55 -4.22
C PHE A 178 14.17 16.13 -3.01
N ALA A 179 13.82 17.35 -2.56
CA ALA A 179 14.38 17.92 -1.35
C ALA A 179 14.08 17.03 -0.12
N ASP A 180 12.82 16.64 0.09
CA ASP A 180 12.42 15.77 1.20
C ASP A 180 13.07 14.38 1.14
N LEU A 181 13.16 13.78 -0.06
CA LEU A 181 13.83 12.49 -0.26
C LEU A 181 15.32 12.56 0.12
N PHE A 182 16.02 13.61 -0.29
CA PHE A 182 17.44 13.75 0.03
C PHE A 182 17.71 14.22 1.46
N LEU A 183 16.76 14.92 2.09
CA LEU A 183 16.79 15.22 3.52
C LEU A 183 16.64 13.93 4.34
N THR A 184 15.73 13.04 3.92
CA THR A 184 15.47 11.76 4.58
C THR A 184 16.64 10.78 4.41
N ARG A 185 17.25 10.74 3.23
CA ARG A 185 18.41 9.89 2.93
C ARG A 185 19.32 10.58 1.92
N SER A 186 20.59 10.74 2.28
CA SER A 186 21.57 11.53 1.50
C SER A 186 21.90 10.96 0.12
N ARG A 187 21.81 9.64 -0.06
CA ARG A 187 22.05 8.95 -1.33
C ARG A 187 21.10 7.79 -1.56
N TRP A 188 20.69 7.59 -2.80
CA TRP A 188 19.72 6.57 -3.18
C TRP A 188 20.20 5.74 -4.35
N LYS A 189 19.97 4.42 -4.34
CA LYS A 189 20.08 3.61 -5.55
C LYS A 189 18.89 3.90 -6.47
N ALA A 190 19.05 3.62 -7.76
CA ALA A 190 18.00 3.84 -8.76
C ALA A 190 16.71 3.07 -8.45
N ASP A 191 16.85 1.81 -8.04
CA ASP A 191 15.72 0.94 -7.71
C ASP A 191 15.03 1.38 -6.41
N ASP A 192 15.77 1.94 -5.46
CA ASP A 192 15.23 2.40 -4.18
C ASP A 192 14.40 3.67 -4.32
N ILE A 193 14.84 4.64 -5.13
CA ILE A 193 14.15 5.93 -5.28
C ILE A 193 12.95 5.84 -6.24
N THR A 194 12.98 4.91 -7.19
CA THR A 194 11.96 4.79 -8.24
C THR A 194 10.53 4.69 -7.68
N PRO A 195 10.23 3.84 -6.68
CA PRO A 195 8.88 3.73 -6.12
C PRO A 195 8.34 5.04 -5.51
N PHE A 196 9.21 5.95 -5.07
CA PHE A 196 8.84 7.25 -4.49
C PHE A 196 8.53 8.33 -5.52
N LEU A 197 8.77 8.04 -6.80
CA LEU A 197 8.51 8.95 -7.91
C LEU A 197 7.33 8.47 -8.78
N ALA A 198 6.87 7.23 -8.58
CA ALA A 198 5.92 6.55 -9.45
C ALA A 198 4.55 7.26 -9.57
N ASP A 199 4.16 8.05 -8.57
CA ASP A 199 2.90 8.80 -8.53
C ASP A 199 2.99 10.19 -9.20
N ILE A 200 4.20 10.68 -9.50
CA ILE A 200 4.44 11.99 -10.13
C ILE A 200 5.03 11.89 -11.55
N VAL A 201 5.10 10.67 -12.11
CA VAL A 201 5.60 10.41 -13.46
C VAL A 201 4.65 9.52 -14.24
N VAL A 202 4.56 9.71 -15.54
CA VAL A 202 3.75 8.85 -16.43
C VAL A 202 4.54 7.69 -17.02
N ASP A 203 5.86 7.84 -17.13
CA ASP A 203 6.75 6.83 -17.70
C ASP A 203 8.19 6.92 -17.16
N ASN A 204 9.01 5.92 -17.50
CA ASN A 204 10.41 5.87 -17.10
C ASN A 204 11.23 7.04 -17.67
N LYS A 205 10.85 7.59 -18.83
CA LYS A 205 11.57 8.68 -19.48
C LYS A 205 11.38 10.00 -18.74
N GLU A 206 10.18 10.26 -18.24
CA GLU A 206 9.89 11.39 -17.37
C GLU A 206 10.62 11.26 -16.04
N ARG A 207 10.61 10.07 -15.43
CA ARG A 207 11.41 9.80 -14.23
C ARG A 207 12.89 10.11 -14.44
N ASP A 208 13.48 9.62 -15.52
CA ASP A 208 14.90 9.84 -15.81
C ASP A 208 15.22 11.33 -16.05
N LYS A 209 14.29 12.09 -16.66
CA LYS A 209 14.41 13.55 -16.77
C LYS A 209 14.36 14.24 -15.41
N LEU A 210 13.47 13.81 -14.51
CA LEU A 210 13.40 14.37 -13.15
C LEU A 210 14.68 14.08 -12.36
N LEU A 211 15.17 12.84 -12.40
CA LEU A 211 16.45 12.45 -11.79
C LEU A 211 17.60 13.30 -12.33
N LEU A 212 17.69 13.48 -13.65
CA LEU A 212 18.72 14.33 -14.24
C LEU A 212 18.61 15.80 -13.78
N LYS A 213 17.39 16.32 -13.63
CA LYS A 213 17.14 17.72 -13.24
C LYS A 213 17.44 18.00 -11.77
N PHE A 214 17.02 17.10 -10.86
CA PHE A 214 17.03 17.35 -9.42
C PHE A 214 18.14 16.61 -8.66
N ALA A 215 18.71 15.55 -9.23
CA ALA A 215 19.76 14.76 -8.62
C ALA A 215 21.10 14.87 -9.37
N ARG A 216 22.17 14.46 -8.69
CA ARG A 216 23.48 14.18 -9.27
C ARG A 216 23.75 12.68 -9.20
N ALA A 217 24.04 12.07 -10.34
CA ALA A 217 24.46 10.68 -10.42
C ALA A 217 25.95 10.55 -10.03
N ILE A 218 26.25 9.54 -9.21
CA ILE A 218 27.60 9.13 -8.81
C ILE A 218 27.68 7.62 -9.04
N THR A 219 28.73 7.16 -9.70
CA THR A 219 28.93 5.73 -9.94
C THR A 219 30.07 5.23 -9.06
N ASP A 220 29.84 4.14 -8.34
CA ASP A 220 30.87 3.40 -7.61
C ASP A 220 30.81 1.91 -7.98
N SER A 221 31.56 1.07 -7.25
CA SER A 221 31.61 -0.38 -7.47
C SER A 221 30.27 -1.09 -7.24
N GLU A 222 29.33 -0.47 -6.52
CA GLU A 222 28.00 -1.04 -6.25
C GLU A 222 26.92 -0.54 -7.22
N GLY A 223 27.27 0.39 -8.12
CA GLY A 223 26.38 0.89 -9.17
C GLY A 223 26.17 2.40 -9.12
N VAL A 224 24.99 2.83 -9.58
CA VAL A 224 24.64 4.25 -9.71
C VAL A 224 23.85 4.72 -8.48
N TRP A 225 24.34 5.80 -7.89
CA TRP A 225 23.75 6.50 -6.75
C TRP A 225 23.29 7.89 -7.16
N TYR A 226 22.15 8.32 -6.63
CA TYR A 226 21.61 9.66 -6.76
C TYR A 226 21.76 10.44 -5.46
N THR A 227 22.26 11.67 -5.57
CA THR A 227 22.45 12.61 -4.45
C THR A 227 21.85 13.97 -4.76
N ALA A 228 21.57 14.78 -3.74
CA ALA A 228 21.11 16.16 -3.94
C ALA A 228 22.12 16.98 -4.75
N ARG A 229 21.62 17.85 -5.64
CA ARG A 229 22.45 18.88 -6.26
C ARG A 229 22.71 19.98 -5.23
N ALA A 230 23.95 20.47 -5.16
CA ALA A 230 24.38 21.54 -4.24
C ALA A 230 23.60 22.88 -4.37
N LYS A 231 22.68 23.02 -5.34
CA LYS A 231 21.88 24.23 -5.58
C LYS A 231 20.52 24.27 -4.86
N TYR A 232 20.15 23.26 -4.09
CA TYR A 232 18.87 23.21 -3.34
C TYR A 232 19.04 23.29 -1.82
N ASN A 233 20.24 23.61 -1.33
CA ASN A 233 20.46 24.04 0.05
C ASN A 233 20.31 25.57 0.14
N GLY A 234 19.07 26.07 0.06
CA GLY A 234 18.73 27.48 0.18
C GLY A 234 17.30 27.65 0.62
#